data_AF-A0A414G0B6-F1
#
_entry.id   AF-A0A414G0B6-F1
#
_cell.length_a   1.000
_cell.length_b   1.000
_cell.length_c   1.000
_cell.angle_alpha   90.00
_cell.angle_beta   90.00
_cell.angle_gamma   90.00
#
_symmetry.space_group_name_H-M   'P 1'
#
loop_
_entity.id
_entity.type
_entity.pdbx_description
1 polymer ?
#
loop_
_entity_poly.entity_id
_entity_poly.type
_entity_poly.pdbx_seq_one_letter_code
_entity_poly.pdbx_strand_id
1 'polypeptide(L)'
;MAEYKNVEELTYKEASTELELIIRSLESGDMELEESLESYTRGVELLKSLRARLAGAEQKVSVLLKDIDGNDELVAGSPADDSDALNL
;
A
#
# COMPACT_ATOMS: atom_id res chain seq x y z
N MET A 1 -12.89 8.86 18.46
CA MET A 1 -12.94 7.73 17.52
C MET A 1 -13.16 8.30 16.14
N ALA A 2 -12.13 8.31 15.30
CA ALA A 2 -12.25 8.75 13.92
C ALA A 2 -13.04 7.70 13.13
N GLU A 3 -14.11 8.13 12.47
CA GLU A 3 -14.94 7.24 11.65
C GLU A 3 -14.28 7.12 10.26
N TYR A 4 -13.57 6.02 10.05
CA TYR A 4 -12.89 5.75 8.78
C TYR A 4 -13.82 5.03 7.81
N LYS A 5 -13.81 5.45 6.54
CA LYS A 5 -14.44 4.66 5.47
C LYS A 5 -13.71 3.32 5.32
N ASN A 6 -14.42 2.29 4.86
CA ASN A 6 -13.80 1.02 4.51
C ASN A 6 -12.71 1.24 3.45
N VAL A 7 -11.54 0.61 3.62
CA VAL A 7 -10.41 0.76 2.70
C VAL A 7 -10.76 0.35 1.27
N GLU A 8 -11.70 -0.59 1.11
CA GLU A 8 -12.20 -1.06 -0.18
C GLU A 8 -13.00 0.01 -0.95
N GLU A 9 -13.63 0.94 -0.24
CA GLU A 9 -14.45 2.01 -0.83
C GLU A 9 -13.62 3.22 -1.27
N LEU A 10 -12.37 3.32 -0.81
CA LEU A 10 -11.47 4.41 -1.16
C LEU A 10 -10.91 4.24 -2.58
N THR A 11 -10.73 5.35 -3.29
CA THR A 11 -9.86 5.41 -4.47
C THR A 11 -8.38 5.29 -4.06
N TYR A 12 -7.49 4.99 -5.01
CA TYR A 12 -6.05 4.95 -4.75
C TYR A 12 -5.55 6.27 -4.16
N LYS A 13 -5.95 7.39 -4.76
CA LYS A 13 -5.55 8.73 -4.31
C LYS A 13 -6.02 9.02 -2.88
N GLU A 14 -7.28 8.70 -2.56
CA GLU A 14 -7.82 8.92 -1.21
C GLU A 14 -7.06 8.08 -0.19
N ALA A 15 -6.84 6.78 -0.47
CA ALA A 15 -6.08 5.90 0.41
C ALA A 15 -4.62 6.37 0.60
N SER A 16 -3.95 6.87 -0.45
CA SER A 16 -2.60 7.44 -0.34
C SER A 16 -2.58 8.70 0.51
N THR A 17 -3.52 9.63 0.29
CA THR A 17 -3.61 10.86 1.08
C THR A 17 -3.90 10.56 2.55
N GLU A 18 -4.78 9.62 2.84
CA GLU A 18 -5.07 9.21 4.21
C GLU A 18 -3.85 8.59 4.89
N LEU A 19 -3.10 7.72 4.19
CA LEU A 19 -1.87 7.12 4.70
C LEU A 19 -0.81 8.19 5.00
N GLU A 20 -0.63 9.18 4.12
CA GLU A 20 0.31 10.29 4.35
C GLU A 20 -0.05 11.10 5.61
N LEU A 21 -1.33 11.33 5.86
CA LEU A 21 -1.79 12.03 7.06
C LEU A 21 -1.50 11.22 8.32
N ILE A 22 -1.78 9.92 8.29
CA ILE A 22 -1.48 9.00 9.40
C ILE A 22 0.01 9.01 9.73
N ILE A 23 0.87 8.88 8.71
CA ILE A 23 2.33 8.90 8.90
C ILE A 23 2.76 10.21 9.57
N ARG A 24 2.29 11.36 9.08
CA ARG A 24 2.62 12.66 9.67
C ARG A 24 2.16 12.79 11.13
N SER A 25 1.00 12.24 11.46
CA SER A 25 0.49 12.24 12.84
C SER A 25 1.33 11.34 13.75
N LEU A 26 1.73 10.15 13.28
CA LEU A 26 2.61 9.26 14.04
C LEU A 26 4.01 9.87 14.23
N GLU A 27 4.55 10.54 13.21
CA GLU A 27 5.86 11.20 13.25
C GLU A 27 5.89 12.42 14.17
N SER A 28 4.75 13.06 14.43
CA SER A 28 4.69 14.21 15.34
C SER A 28 4.93 13.79 16.80
N GLY A 29 4.56 12.55 17.15
CA GLY A 29 4.72 12.01 18.50
C GLY A 29 3.78 12.61 19.54
N ASP A 30 2.78 13.40 19.13
CA ASP A 30 1.83 14.07 20.02
C ASP A 30 0.60 13.20 20.36
N MET A 31 0.53 11.99 19.80
CA MET A 31 -0.60 11.07 19.99
C MET A 31 -0.44 10.22 21.25
N GLU A 32 -1.55 9.95 21.93
CA GLU A 32 -1.58 8.93 22.99
C GLU A 32 -1.31 7.54 22.40
N LEU A 33 -0.88 6.60 23.25
CA LEU A 33 -0.50 5.25 22.81
C LEU A 33 -1.62 4.53 22.07
N GLU A 34 -2.84 4.56 22.63
CA GLU A 34 -4.01 3.92 22.05
C GLU A 34 -4.34 4.49 20.66
N GLU A 35 -4.29 5.82 20.51
CA GLU A 35 -4.54 6.51 19.22
C GLU A 35 -3.44 6.20 18.19
N SER A 36 -2.19 6.07 18.65
CA SER A 36 -1.06 5.67 17.83
C SER A 36 -1.22 4.24 17.30
N LEU A 37 -1.72 3.33 18.13
CA LEU A 37 -1.99 1.94 17.73
C LEU A 37 -3.15 1.83 16.72
N GLU A 38 -4.22 2.60 16.92
CA GLU A 38 -5.31 2.69 15.95
C GLU A 38 -4.81 3.23 14.60
N SER A 39 -4.07 4.34 14.64
CA SER A 39 -3.49 4.98 13.45
C SER A 39 -2.52 4.06 12.72
N TYR A 40 -1.65 3.34 13.45
CA TYR A 40 -0.74 2.35 12.88
C TYR A 40 -1.50 1.22 12.17
N THR A 41 -2.50 0.65 12.84
CA THR A 41 -3.33 -0.44 12.28
C THR A 41 -3.98 -0.01 10.97
N ARG A 42 -4.60 1.18 10.97
CA ARG A 42 -5.19 1.77 9.77
C ARG A 42 -4.15 2.00 8.66
N GLY A 43 -2.97 2.49 9.01
CA GLY A 43 -1.87 2.69 8.08
C GLY A 43 -1.44 1.39 7.39
N VAL A 44 -1.35 0.29 8.12
CA VAL A 44 -1.01 -1.04 7.58
C VAL A 44 -2.07 -1.53 6.60
N GLU A 45 -3.36 -1.35 6.91
CA GLU A 45 -4.46 -1.73 6.02
C GLU A 45 -4.43 -0.94 4.70
N LEU A 46 -4.23 0.37 4.79
CA LEU A 46 -4.09 1.25 3.63
C LEU A 46 -2.89 0.85 2.77
N LEU A 47 -1.73 0.62 3.39
CA LEU A 47 -0.51 0.21 2.69
C LEU A 47 -0.70 -1.11 1.94
N LYS A 48 -1.33 -2.11 2.58
CA LYS A 48 -1.63 -3.41 1.95
C LYS A 48 -2.55 -3.25 0.74
N SER A 49 -3.60 -2.44 0.86
CA SER A 49 -4.53 -2.15 -0.24
C SER A 49 -3.84 -1.44 -1.42
N LEU A 50 -3.01 -0.42 -1.13
CA LEU A 50 -2.26 0.31 -2.15
C LEU A 50 -1.30 -0.59 -2.92
N ARG A 51 -0.53 -1.43 -2.22
CA ARG A 51 0.39 -2.41 -2.84
C ARG A 51 -0.34 -3.39 -3.74
N ALA A 52 -1.46 -3.94 -3.27
CA ALA A 52 -2.27 -4.88 -4.07
C ALA A 52 -2.82 -4.22 -5.35
N ARG A 53 -3.28 -2.97 -5.25
CA ARG A 53 -3.79 -2.21 -6.41
C ARG A 53 -2.68 -1.90 -7.41
N LEU A 54 -1.49 -1.53 -6.93
CA LEU A 54 -0.33 -1.25 -7.78
C LEU A 54 0.12 -2.52 -8.52
N ALA A 55 0.29 -3.63 -7.80
CA ALA A 55 0.65 -4.92 -8.41
C ALA A 55 -0.38 -5.37 -9.47
N GLY A 56 -1.68 -5.18 -9.20
CA GLY A 56 -2.73 -5.45 -10.18
C GLY A 56 -2.69 -4.53 -11.41
N ALA A 57 -2.28 -3.27 -11.25
CA ALA A 57 -2.09 -2.35 -12.36
C ALA A 57 -0.87 -2.73 -13.21
N GLU A 58 0.26 -3.05 -12.57
CA GLU A 58 1.48 -3.53 -13.23
C GLU A 58 1.23 -4.81 -14.03
N GLN A 59 0.49 -5.76 -13.46
CA GLN A 59 0.11 -6.98 -14.16
C GLN A 59 -0.72 -6.68 -15.41
N LYS A 60 -1.71 -5.77 -15.32
CA LYS A 60 -2.54 -5.38 -16.47
C LYS A 60 -1.70 -4.73 -17.58
N VAL A 61 -0.78 -3.84 -17.21
CA VAL A 61 0.15 -3.22 -18.17
C VAL A 61 1.03 -4.29 -18.82
N SER A 62 1.56 -5.24 -18.05
CA SER A 62 2.38 -6.34 -18.58
C SER A 62 1.62 -7.19 -19.60
N VAL A 63 0.35 -7.54 -19.34
CA VAL A 63 -0.47 -8.29 -20.29
C VAL A 63 -0.72 -7.49 -21.57
N LEU A 64 -1.07 -6.20 -21.45
CA LEU A 64 -1.29 -5.35 -22.62
C LEU A 64 -0.02 -5.20 -23.48
N LEU A 65 1.15 -5.07 -22.87
CA LEU A 65 2.42 -5.02 -23.59
C LEU A 65 2.73 -6.35 -24.29
N LYS A 66 2.47 -7.49 -23.63
CA LYS A 66 2.62 -8.83 -24.25
C LYS A 66 1.71 -9.00 -25.47
N ASP A 67 0.47 -8.53 -25.38
CA ASP A 67 -0.50 -8.58 -26.49
C ASP A 67 -0.08 -7.70 -27.67
N ILE A 68 0.63 -6.59 -27.41
CA ILE A 68 1.11 -5.64 -28.44
C ILE A 68 2.40 -6.14 -29.11
N ASP A 69 3.36 -6.65 -28.34
CA ASP A 69 4.71 -6.96 -28.84
C ASP A 69 4.91 -8.40 -29.32
N GLY A 70 4.01 -9.34 -28.99
CA GLY A 70 4.01 -10.70 -29.56
C GLY A 70 5.30 -11.51 -29.39
N ASN A 71 6.23 -11.11 -28.52
CA ASN A 71 7.52 -11.76 -28.36
C ASN A 71 7.88 -11.96 -26.87
N ASP A 72 8.23 -13.20 -26.57
CA ASP A 72 8.49 -13.80 -25.27
C ASP A 72 9.84 -13.35 -24.69
N GLU A 73 9.79 -12.76 -23.49
CA GLU A 73 10.64 -13.03 -22.31
C GLU A 73 10.61 -11.81 -21.39
N LEU A 74 10.00 -11.94 -20.21
CA LEU A 74 10.35 -11.11 -19.07
C LEU A 74 10.45 -11.98 -17.82
N VAL A 75 11.69 -12.03 -17.30
CA VAL A 75 12.09 -12.65 -16.04
C VAL A 75 11.12 -12.22 -14.94
N ALA A 76 10.58 -13.21 -14.22
CA ALA A 76 9.72 -12.99 -13.08
C ALA A 76 10.38 -12.00 -12.12
N GLY A 77 9.75 -10.84 -11.90
CA GLY A 77 10.07 -10.02 -10.75
C GLY A 77 9.81 -10.89 -9.53
N SER A 78 10.87 -11.27 -8.81
CA SER A 78 10.72 -11.94 -7.52
C SER A 78 9.71 -11.14 -6.70
N PRO A 79 8.76 -11.80 -6.00
CA PRO A 79 8.00 -11.10 -4.97
C PRO A 79 9.04 -10.40 -4.09
N ALA A 80 8.82 -9.11 -3.82
CA ALA A 80 9.64 -8.38 -2.87
C ALA A 80 9.81 -9.28 -1.65
N ASP A 81 11.05 -9.71 -1.42
CA ASP A 81 11.41 -10.57 -0.32
C ASP A 81 11.08 -9.76 0.94
N ASP A 82 9.96 -10.06 1.59
CA ASP A 82 9.60 -9.51 2.92
C ASP A 82 10.57 -10.05 4.01
N SER A 83 11.79 -10.43 3.62
CA SER A 83 12.87 -10.89 4.48
C SER A 83 13.75 -9.73 5.00
N ASP A 84 13.39 -8.47 4.73
CA ASP A 84 13.93 -7.34 5.51
C ASP A 84 13.22 -7.33 6.87
N ALA A 85 13.48 -8.41 7.62
CA ALA A 85 13.18 -8.51 9.02
C ALA A 85 13.78 -7.30 9.71
N LEU A 86 12.93 -6.63 10.49
CA LEU A 86 13.25 -5.70 11.55
C LEU A 86 14.60 -6.06 12.21
N ASN A 87 15.69 -5.46 11.74
CA ASN A 87 16.92 -5.38 12.50
C ASN A 87 16.79 -4.14 13.40
N LEU A 88 16.28 -4.40 14.61
CA LEU A 88 16.40 -3.52 15.76
C LEU A 88 17.88 -3.28 16.10
#